data_AF-A0A955VAE2-F1
#
_entry.id   AF-A0A955VAE2-F1
#
_cell.length_a   1.000
_cell.length_b   1.000
_cell.length_c   1.000
_cell.angle_alpha   90.00
_cell.angle_beta   90.00
_cell.angle_gamma   90.00
#
_symmetry.space_group_name_H-M   'P 1'
#
loop_
_entity.id
_entity.type
_entity.pdbx_description
1 polymer ?
#
loop_
_entity_poly.entity_id
_entity_poly.type
_entity_poly.pdbx_seq_one_letter_code
_entity_poly.pdbx_strand_id
1 'polypeptide(L)'
;MTTHDRLADMPLFAACAPGLEPLLAAEAEALGLGPARVEPGGVALPGGADAVERACLGLGLALRVQVELTAFPVGHLAELERRAAKLPWAAWLGRVATTVKATCRRSRLYHSGAVEERLLGAIDRALGGVAPGD
;
A
#
# COMPACT_ATOMS: atom_id res chain seq x y z
N MET A 1 14.75 9.09 12.66
CA MET A 1 13.59 8.15 12.59
C MET A 1 13.86 7.16 11.47
N THR A 2 14.21 5.92 11.79
CA THR A 2 14.50 4.83 10.84
C THR A 2 13.20 4.24 10.26
N THR A 3 13.23 3.58 9.10
CA THR A 3 12.05 2.99 8.45
C THR A 3 11.32 1.98 9.34
N HIS A 4 12.04 1.29 10.22
CA HIS A 4 11.50 0.34 11.18
C HIS A 4 10.46 0.95 12.13
N ASP A 5 10.67 2.18 12.59
CA ASP A 5 9.78 2.88 13.53
C ASP A 5 8.46 3.33 12.87
N ARG A 6 8.42 3.38 11.53
CA ARG A 6 7.30 3.92 10.74
C ARG A 6 6.30 2.87 10.27
N LEU A 7 6.75 1.62 10.22
CA LEU A 7 5.91 0.46 9.92
C LEU A 7 5.21 -0.08 11.16
N ALA A 8 5.57 0.39 12.36
CA ALA A 8 4.95 -0.01 13.61
C ALA A 8 3.43 0.13 13.49
N ASP A 9 2.75 -1.01 13.62
CA ASP A 9 1.29 -1.16 13.58
C ASP A 9 0.57 -0.89 12.25
N MET A 10 1.29 -0.63 11.14
CA MET A 10 0.64 -0.44 9.85
C MET A 10 0.16 -1.76 9.24
N PRO A 11 -1.13 -1.93 8.91
CA PRO A 11 -1.64 -3.18 8.33
C PRO A 11 -0.98 -3.54 7.01
N LEU A 12 -0.92 -4.85 6.73
CA LEU A 12 -0.44 -5.39 5.46
C LEU A 12 -1.56 -6.07 4.69
N PHE A 13 -1.42 -6.08 3.37
CA PHE A 13 -2.21 -6.91 2.49
C PHE A 13 -1.29 -7.75 1.61
N ALA A 14 -1.36 -9.08 1.77
CA ALA A 14 -0.66 -10.03 0.93
C ALA A 14 -1.60 -10.52 -0.16
N ALA A 15 -1.36 -10.14 -1.41
CA ALA A 15 -2.20 -10.55 -2.54
C ALA A 15 -1.76 -11.90 -3.10
N CYS A 16 -2.70 -12.75 -3.50
CA CYS A 16 -2.42 -14.04 -4.16
C CYS A 16 -3.34 -14.27 -5.37
N ALA A 17 -3.14 -15.39 -6.06
CA ALA A 17 -4.09 -15.82 -7.08
C ALA A 17 -5.45 -16.19 -6.45
N PRO A 18 -6.58 -15.95 -7.14
CA PRO A 18 -7.90 -16.30 -6.63
C PRO A 18 -8.01 -17.80 -6.29
N GLY A 19 -8.59 -18.12 -5.15
CA GLY A 19 -8.73 -19.48 -4.63
C GLY A 19 -7.59 -19.92 -3.72
N LEU A 20 -6.46 -19.20 -3.68
CA LEU A 20 -5.33 -19.51 -2.80
C LEU A 20 -5.40 -18.80 -1.44
N GLU A 21 -6.38 -17.94 -1.22
CA GLU A 21 -6.46 -17.11 -0.01
C GLU A 21 -6.44 -17.92 1.30
N PRO A 22 -7.16 -19.06 1.43
CA PRO A 22 -7.10 -19.86 2.64
C PRO A 22 -5.72 -20.50 2.88
N LEU A 23 -5.01 -20.86 1.81
CA LEU A 23 -3.67 -21.43 1.89
C LEU A 23 -2.64 -20.36 2.29
N LEU A 24 -2.74 -19.17 1.69
CA LEU A 24 -1.92 -18.03 2.07
C LEU A 24 -2.16 -17.61 3.53
N ALA A 25 -3.41 -17.66 4.00
CA ALA A 25 -3.73 -17.35 5.38
C ALA A 25 -3.09 -18.37 6.34
N ALA A 26 -3.17 -19.67 6.03
CA ALA A 26 -2.51 -20.71 6.82
C ALA A 26 -0.97 -20.56 6.83
N GLU A 27 -0.37 -20.22 5.70
CA GLU A 27 1.07 -19.92 5.60
C GLU A 27 1.45 -18.72 6.47
N ALA A 28 0.68 -17.63 6.41
CA ALA A 28 0.92 -16.43 7.20
C ALA A 28 0.79 -16.70 8.71
N GLU A 29 -0.22 -17.47 9.14
CA GLU A 29 -0.36 -17.90 10.54
C GLU A 29 0.85 -18.72 11.00
N ALA A 30 1.31 -19.67 10.17
CA ALA A 30 2.47 -20.49 10.49
C ALA A 30 3.78 -19.68 10.63
N LEU A 31 3.89 -18.55 9.93
CA LEU A 31 5.02 -17.60 10.04
C LEU A 31 4.87 -16.59 11.20
N GLY A 32 3.79 -16.70 11.98
CA GLY A 32 3.50 -15.75 13.06
C GLY A 32 3.17 -14.34 12.57
N LEU A 33 2.55 -14.24 11.39
CA LEU A 33 2.00 -13.00 10.82
C LEU A 33 0.51 -12.83 11.14
N GLY A 34 -0.08 -13.73 11.93
CA GLY A 34 -1.49 -13.70 12.30
C GLY A 34 -1.87 -12.59 13.31
N PRO A 35 -3.17 -12.26 13.43
CA PRO A 35 -4.29 -12.98 12.83
C PRO A 35 -4.51 -12.63 11.34
N ALA A 36 -4.55 -13.66 10.50
CA ALA A 36 -4.74 -13.57 9.07
C ALA A 36 -6.22 -13.57 8.70
N ARG A 37 -6.67 -12.56 7.95
CA ARG A 37 -8.05 -12.46 7.47
C ARG A 37 -8.09 -12.64 5.96
N VAL A 38 -8.76 -13.69 5.52
CA VAL A 38 -9.02 -13.95 4.10
C VAL A 38 -9.94 -12.87 3.53
N GLU A 39 -9.51 -12.26 2.44
CA GLU A 39 -10.28 -11.28 1.67
C GLU A 39 -10.19 -11.62 0.17
N PRO A 40 -11.12 -11.15 -0.68
CA PRO A 40 -11.04 -11.46 -2.11
C PRO A 40 -9.70 -11.08 -2.75
N GLY A 41 -8.95 -12.07 -3.25
CA GLY A 41 -7.65 -11.88 -3.90
C GLY A 41 -6.46 -11.76 -2.94
N GLY A 42 -6.61 -12.03 -1.64
CA GLY A 42 -5.48 -12.01 -0.72
C GLY A 42 -5.84 -12.20 0.76
N VAL A 43 -4.92 -11.78 1.61
CA VAL A 43 -5.03 -11.87 3.06
C VAL A 43 -4.61 -10.55 3.70
N ALA A 44 -5.49 -10.00 4.53
CA ALA A 44 -5.16 -8.88 5.41
C ALA A 44 -4.45 -9.40 6.66
N LEU A 45 -3.33 -8.76 7.01
CA LEU A 45 -2.46 -9.13 8.12
C LEU A 45 -2.23 -7.92 9.03
N PRO A 46 -1.97 -8.11 10.34
CA PRO A 46 -1.26 -7.10 11.10
C PRO A 46 0.09 -6.82 10.44
N GLY A 47 0.60 -5.60 10.58
CA GLY A 47 1.96 -5.29 10.13
C GLY A 47 2.90 -4.93 11.23
N GLY A 48 3.78 -3.97 10.95
CA GLY A 48 5.07 -3.86 11.64
C GLY A 48 6.23 -4.09 10.68
N ALA A 49 7.40 -3.54 11.00
CA ALA A 49 8.60 -3.71 10.20
C ALA A 49 9.00 -5.19 10.07
N ASP A 50 9.01 -5.90 11.20
CA ASP A 50 9.32 -7.33 11.26
C ASP A 50 8.27 -8.17 10.50
N ALA A 51 7.02 -7.73 10.48
CA ALA A 51 5.98 -8.38 9.70
C ALA A 51 6.22 -8.21 8.19
N VAL A 52 6.64 -7.03 7.74
CA VAL A 52 7.00 -6.80 6.32
C VAL A 52 8.15 -7.69 5.91
N GLU A 53 9.23 -7.75 6.69
CA GLU A 53 10.40 -8.58 6.37
C GLU A 53 10.02 -10.06 6.29
N ARG A 54 9.36 -10.59 7.34
CA ARG A 54 8.92 -11.98 7.38
C ARG A 54 7.93 -12.30 6.25
N ALA A 55 7.02 -11.38 5.92
CA ALA A 55 6.07 -11.58 4.84
C ALA A 55 6.76 -11.63 3.48
N CYS A 56 7.67 -10.68 3.20
CA CYS A 56 8.39 -10.62 1.93
C CYS A 56 9.37 -11.79 1.73
N LEU A 57 9.97 -12.31 2.80
CA LEU A 57 10.93 -13.41 2.74
C LEU A 57 10.29 -14.80 2.90
N GLY A 58 9.15 -14.88 3.59
CA GLY A 58 8.56 -16.14 4.05
C GLY A 58 7.29 -16.58 3.30
N LEU A 59 6.51 -15.65 2.74
CA LEU A 59 5.27 -16.02 2.04
C LEU A 59 5.59 -16.52 0.63
N GLY A 60 5.43 -17.82 0.39
CA GLY A 60 5.63 -18.42 -0.92
C GLY A 60 4.42 -18.23 -1.86
N LEU A 61 3.22 -18.06 -1.30
CA LEU A 61 1.98 -17.92 -2.08
C LEU A 61 1.63 -16.46 -2.41
N ALA A 62 2.29 -15.49 -1.78
CA ALA A 62 2.05 -14.07 -2.00
C ALA A 62 2.70 -13.58 -3.31
N LEU A 63 1.90 -12.96 -4.18
CA LEU A 63 2.38 -12.30 -5.40
C LEU A 63 2.94 -10.90 -5.12
N ARG A 64 2.47 -10.26 -4.04
CA ARG A 64 2.96 -8.98 -3.53
C ARG A 64 2.48 -8.76 -2.10
N VAL A 65 3.28 -8.06 -1.31
CA VAL A 65 2.93 -7.57 0.03
C VAL A 65 2.84 -6.05 -0.03
N GLN A 66 1.71 -5.50 0.41
CA GLN A 66 1.43 -4.07 0.37
C GLN A 66 1.24 -3.56 1.80
N VAL A 67 1.78 -2.38 2.10
CA VAL A 67 1.55 -1.68 3.36
C VAL A 67 0.41 -0.69 3.17
N GLU A 68 -0.59 -0.73 4.05
CA GLU A 68 -1.66 0.26 4.05
C GLU A 68 -1.21 1.53 4.77
N LEU A 69 -0.95 2.60 4.00
CA LEU A 69 -0.50 3.87 4.58
C LEU A 69 -1.62 4.65 5.26
N THR A 70 -2.85 4.59 4.71
CA THR A 70 -4.01 5.34 5.18
C THR A 70 -5.28 4.91 4.45
N ALA A 71 -6.43 5.07 5.11
CA ALA A 71 -7.76 4.97 4.48
C ALA A 71 -8.64 6.17 4.87
N PHE A 72 -9.37 6.73 3.89
CA PHE A 72 -10.34 7.80 4.14
C PHE A 72 -11.38 7.91 3.01
N PRO A 73 -12.60 8.38 3.29
CA PRO A 73 -13.59 8.66 2.26
C PRO A 73 -13.21 9.92 1.47
N VAL A 74 -13.45 9.90 0.16
CA VAL A 74 -13.28 11.05 -0.73
C VAL A 74 -14.46 11.17 -1.69
N GLY A 75 -15.00 12.38 -1.82
CA GLY A 75 -16.08 12.66 -2.78
C GLY A 75 -15.61 13.18 -4.14
N HIS A 76 -14.44 13.84 -4.20
CA HIS A 76 -13.95 14.53 -5.39
C HIS A 76 -12.40 14.63 -5.41
N LEU A 77 -11.81 14.78 -6.61
CA LEU A 77 -10.35 14.68 -6.82
C LEU A 77 -9.55 15.71 -6.01
N ALA A 78 -10.07 16.94 -5.88
CA ALA A 78 -9.39 17.98 -5.10
C ALA A 78 -9.24 17.63 -3.60
N GLU A 79 -10.14 16.81 -3.05
CA GLU A 79 -9.99 16.34 -1.67
C GLU A 79 -8.96 15.23 -1.57
N LEU A 80 -8.93 14.29 -2.53
CA LEU A 80 -7.88 13.27 -2.61
C LEU A 80 -6.50 13.94 -2.65
N GLU A 81 -6.31 14.89 -3.56
CA GLU A 81 -5.06 15.62 -3.74
C GLU A 81 -4.62 16.33 -2.46
N ARG A 82 -5.55 17.04 -1.79
CA ARG A 82 -5.27 17.73 -0.52
C ARG A 82 -4.90 16.76 0.61
N ARG A 83 -5.57 15.61 0.72
CA ARG A 83 -5.28 14.61 1.76
C ARG A 83 -3.98 13.88 1.48
N ALA A 84 -3.76 13.49 0.24
CA ALA A 84 -2.51 12.88 -0.22
C ALA A 84 -1.32 13.78 0.08
N ALA A 85 -1.39 15.08 -0.22
CA ALA A 85 -0.29 16.02 0.02
C ALA A 85 0.12 16.16 1.50
N LYS A 86 -0.75 15.75 2.44
CA LYS A 86 -0.46 15.78 3.90
C LYS A 86 0.25 14.54 4.40
N LEU A 87 0.32 13.47 3.59
CA LEU A 87 1.03 12.27 3.98
C LEU A 87 2.53 12.55 4.03
N PRO A 88 3.26 11.93 4.99
CA PRO A 88 4.69 12.14 5.14
C PRO A 88 5.46 11.36 4.06
N TRP A 89 5.32 11.72 2.77
CA TRP A 89 5.87 10.94 1.65
C TRP A 89 7.38 10.73 1.76
N ALA A 90 8.14 11.72 2.24
CA ALA A 90 9.58 11.61 2.43
C ALA A 90 9.99 10.55 3.48
N ALA A 91 9.05 10.10 4.32
CA ALA A 91 9.25 8.98 5.22
C ALA A 91 9.08 7.61 4.53
N TRP A 92 8.55 7.56 3.32
CA TRP A 92 8.28 6.31 2.58
C TRP A 92 9.05 6.21 1.28
N LEU A 93 9.22 7.33 0.59
CA LEU A 93 9.78 7.43 -0.74
C LEU A 93 11.00 8.36 -0.70
N GLY A 94 12.08 7.92 -1.35
CA GLY A 94 13.19 8.79 -1.71
C GLY A 94 12.84 9.64 -2.94
N ARG A 95 13.81 10.41 -3.42
CA ARG A 95 13.71 11.14 -4.70
C ARG A 95 13.94 10.19 -5.87
N VAL A 96 13.01 9.26 -6.07
CA VAL A 96 13.06 8.22 -7.10
C VAL A 96 11.81 8.25 -7.96
N ALA A 97 11.92 7.75 -9.19
CA ALA A 97 10.77 7.58 -10.07
C ALA A 97 9.71 6.71 -9.39
N THR A 98 8.51 7.26 -9.23
CA THR A 98 7.39 6.60 -8.54
C THR A 98 6.27 6.34 -9.53
N THR A 99 5.71 5.13 -9.51
CA THR A 99 4.52 4.78 -10.28
C THR A 99 3.33 4.65 -9.36
N VAL A 100 2.20 5.25 -9.73
CA VAL A 100 0.93 5.12 -9.02
C VAL A 100 -0.03 4.30 -9.86
N LYS A 101 -0.73 3.37 -9.20
CA LYS A 101 -1.85 2.62 -9.80
C LYS A 101 -3.09 2.80 -8.94
N ALA A 102 -4.24 3.03 -9.56
CA ALA A 102 -5.51 3.19 -8.88
C ALA A 102 -6.55 2.21 -9.41
N THR A 103 -7.42 1.74 -8.51
CA THR A 103 -8.61 0.97 -8.87
C THR A 103 -9.81 1.65 -8.25
N CYS A 104 -10.81 1.96 -9.08
CA CYS A 104 -12.05 2.59 -8.65
C CYS A 104 -13.21 1.62 -8.90
N ARG A 105 -13.95 1.24 -7.85
CA ARG A 105 -15.13 0.36 -7.96
C ARG A 105 -16.28 1.00 -7.20
N ARG A 106 -17.46 1.09 -7.85
CA ARG A 106 -18.68 1.68 -7.27
C ARG A 106 -18.41 3.01 -6.54
N SER A 107 -17.58 3.86 -7.14
CA SER A 107 -17.04 5.08 -6.54
C SER A 107 -17.45 6.32 -7.34
N ARG A 108 -17.67 7.45 -6.67
CA ARG A 108 -17.93 8.76 -7.33
C ARG A 108 -16.75 9.21 -8.18
N LEU A 109 -15.54 8.87 -7.75
CA LEU A 109 -14.31 8.95 -8.53
C LEU A 109 -14.24 7.69 -9.40
N TYR A 110 -14.64 7.78 -10.67
CA TYR A 110 -14.68 6.63 -11.59
C TYR A 110 -13.53 6.61 -12.60
N HIS A 111 -12.85 7.74 -12.80
CA HIS A 111 -11.68 7.86 -13.67
C HIS A 111 -10.40 7.50 -12.91
N SER A 112 -10.00 6.23 -12.95
CA SER A 112 -8.78 5.76 -12.27
C SER A 112 -7.52 6.50 -12.74
N GLY A 113 -7.39 6.80 -14.03
CA GLY A 113 -6.25 7.56 -14.55
C GLY A 113 -6.14 8.97 -13.95
N ALA A 114 -7.28 9.65 -13.75
CA ALA A 114 -7.28 10.96 -13.09
C ALA A 114 -6.92 10.85 -11.59
N VAL A 115 -7.27 9.74 -10.93
CA VAL A 115 -6.85 9.47 -9.55
C VAL A 115 -5.33 9.26 -9.49
N GLU A 116 -4.78 8.46 -10.40
CA GLU A 116 -3.34 8.19 -10.51
C GLU A 116 -2.55 9.49 -10.73
N GLU A 117 -2.95 10.29 -11.72
CA GLU A 117 -2.29 11.55 -12.06
C GLU A 117 -2.28 12.53 -10.87
N ARG A 118 -3.42 12.70 -10.17
CA ARG A 118 -3.52 13.62 -9.03
C ARG A 118 -2.72 13.16 -7.83
N LEU A 119 -2.68 11.85 -7.58
CA LEU A 119 -1.91 11.30 -6.49
C LEU A 119 -0.40 11.39 -6.77
N LEU A 120 0.04 11.08 -7.99
CA LEU A 120 1.44 11.24 -8.40
C LEU A 120 1.88 12.71 -8.29
N GLY A 121 1.08 13.65 -8.82
CA GLY A 121 1.40 15.08 -8.71
C GLY A 121 1.40 15.61 -7.27
N ALA A 122 0.63 14.99 -6.35
CA ALA A 122 0.71 15.32 -4.92
C ALA A 122 1.99 14.78 -4.27
N ILE A 123 2.39 13.56 -4.61
CA ILE A 123 3.64 12.94 -4.16
C ILE A 123 4.85 13.77 -4.64
N ASP A 124 4.91 14.10 -5.92
CA ASP A 124 6.02 14.84 -6.51
C ASP A 124 6.19 16.22 -5.87
N ARG A 125 5.09 16.95 -5.65
CA ARG A 125 5.14 18.24 -4.96
C ARG A 125 5.60 18.10 -3.51
N ALA A 126 5.15 17.07 -2.80
CA ALA A 126 5.56 16.82 -1.42
C ALA A 126 7.04 16.44 -1.29
N LEU A 127 7.63 15.81 -2.32
CA LEU A 127 9.05 15.44 -2.36
C LEU A 127 9.95 16.53 -2.97
N GLY A 128 9.39 17.67 -3.38
CA GLY A 128 10.12 18.79 -3.97
C GLY A 128 10.54 18.57 -5.42
N GLY A 129 9.70 17.88 -6.20
CA GLY A 129 9.90 17.52 -7.60
C GLY A 129 10.93 16.40 -7.78
N VAL A 130 10.57 15.36 -8.54
CA VAL A 130 11.53 14.37 -9.04
C VAL A 130 12.30 15.05 -10.18
N ALA A 131 13.63 15.11 -10.10
CA ALA A 131 14.40 15.44 -11.31
C ALA A 131 14.11 14.34 -12.33
N PRO A 132 13.76 14.65 -13.60
CA PRO A 132 13.61 13.61 -14.60
C PRO A 132 14.90 12.81 -14.62
N GLY A 133 14.81 11.50 -14.37
CA GLY A 133 15.95 10.62 -14.52
C GLY A 133 16.35 10.54 -15.99
N ASP A 134 17.66 10.65 -16.23
CA ASP A 134 18.31 10.43 -17.53
C ASP A 134 18.02 9.04 -18.11
#